data_AF-A0A954YBF0-F1
#
_entry.id   AF-A0A954YBF0-F1
#
_cell.length_a   1.000
_cell.length_b   1.000
_cell.length_c   1.000
_cell.angle_alpha   90.00
_cell.angle_beta   90.00
_cell.angle_gamma   90.00
#
_symmetry.space_group_name_H-M   'P 1'
#
loop_
_entity.id
_entity.type
_entity.pdbx_description
1 polymer ?
#
loop_
_entity_poly.entity_id
_entity_poly.type
_entity_poly.pdbx_seq_one_letter_code
_entity_poly.pdbx_strand_id
1 'polypeptide(L)'
;MESIATPWETAQGDGESSALQSLLVRLAVEAVRSKLGLTVGETDPRSGAFAVRLWEATKMHLAKQEDEPRTVAEVEEFLRQVAGGRLHYGQIQQNVVEDLMVAQGLQMHLNEAAEVFERDYMPSARRQAEHFAGSQGLEAVDSLAAELVLPRKNRPPKIATYRGLTPLKSWLRSVVVNQCVSAHRARREVSLDTSFDTFANDTVTTSAFAKECETRLAPEFQHAVMRLSRDDRVLIKMLVLDGVSQKNLAKALGVNSGTLTRRRQKAAATLLQSIRDIGAAN
;
A
#
# COMPACT_ATOMS: atom_id res chain seq x y z
N MET A 1 20.37 -11.84 -5.15
CA MET A 1 19.22 -11.84 -6.09
C MET A 1 18.89 -13.29 -6.33
N GLU A 2 17.99 -13.85 -5.53
CA GLU A 2 17.43 -15.16 -5.85
C GLU A 2 16.50 -14.98 -7.05
N SER A 3 16.70 -15.78 -8.09
CA SER A 3 15.84 -15.84 -9.27
C SER A 3 14.45 -16.25 -8.79
N ILE A 4 13.52 -15.30 -8.77
CA ILE A 4 12.11 -15.61 -8.50
C ILE A 4 11.67 -16.41 -9.73
N ALA A 5 11.46 -17.72 -9.53
CA ALA A 5 10.97 -18.61 -10.57
C ALA A 5 9.77 -17.95 -11.26
N THR A 6 9.87 -17.84 -12.58
CA THR A 6 8.83 -17.17 -13.36
C THR A 6 7.57 -18.03 -13.35
N PRO A 7 6.37 -17.43 -13.35
CA PRO A 7 5.15 -18.16 -13.01
C PRO A 7 4.79 -19.32 -13.94
N TRP A 8 5.26 -19.26 -15.19
CA TRP A 8 5.08 -20.31 -16.20
C TRP A 8 6.07 -21.48 -16.05
N GLU A 9 7.04 -21.40 -15.14
CA GLU A 9 7.88 -22.55 -14.77
C GLU A 9 7.15 -23.53 -13.83
N THR A 10 6.02 -23.13 -13.24
CA THR A 10 5.25 -23.94 -12.27
C THR A 10 3.93 -24.51 -12.79
N ALA A 11 3.48 -24.14 -13.99
CA ALA A 11 2.24 -24.67 -14.55
C ALA A 11 2.50 -26.02 -15.25
N GLN A 12 1.83 -27.08 -14.78
CA GLN A 12 1.89 -28.41 -15.37
C GLN A 12 1.12 -28.42 -16.70
N GLY A 13 1.87 -28.28 -17.80
CA GLY A 13 1.35 -28.36 -19.17
C GLY A 13 1.95 -27.26 -20.05
N ASP A 14 2.92 -27.61 -20.89
CA ASP A 14 3.70 -26.67 -21.71
C ASP A 14 2.84 -25.70 -22.56
N GLY A 15 1.62 -26.11 -22.93
CA GLY A 15 0.69 -25.30 -23.74
C GLY A 15 -0.08 -24.22 -22.97
N GLU A 16 -0.68 -24.55 -21.82
CA GLU A 16 -1.47 -23.59 -21.03
C GLU A 16 -0.59 -22.55 -20.34
N SER A 17 0.60 -22.99 -19.90
CA SER A 17 1.62 -22.12 -19.32
C SER A 17 2.06 -21.02 -20.30
N SER A 18 2.29 -21.40 -21.56
CA SER A 18 2.65 -20.46 -22.63
C SER A 18 1.49 -19.51 -22.98
N ALA A 19 0.25 -20.00 -23.00
CA ALA A 19 -0.92 -19.17 -23.28
C ALA A 19 -1.14 -18.09 -22.21
N LEU A 20 -1.01 -18.45 -20.93
CA LEU A 20 -1.12 -17.51 -19.81
C LEU A 20 0.00 -16.47 -19.85
N GLN A 21 1.24 -16.88 -20.14
CA GLN A 21 2.37 -15.96 -20.27
C GLN A 21 2.11 -14.93 -21.38
N SER A 22 1.70 -15.37 -22.57
CA SER A 22 1.39 -14.49 -23.69
C SER A 22 0.25 -13.51 -23.37
N LEU A 23 -0.78 -13.97 -22.67
CA LEU A 23 -1.87 -13.13 -22.17
C LEU A 23 -1.35 -12.02 -21.24
N LEU A 24 -0.57 -12.39 -20.22
CA LEU A 24 -0.04 -11.45 -19.24
C LEU A 24 0.89 -10.41 -19.87
N VAL A 25 1.76 -10.83 -20.78
CA VAL A 25 2.65 -9.94 -21.52
C VAL A 25 1.84 -8.93 -22.34
N ARG A 26 0.86 -9.41 -23.12
CA ARG A 26 0.00 -8.56 -23.94
C ARG A 26 -0.72 -7.50 -23.11
N LEU A 27 -1.39 -7.91 -22.03
CA LEU A 27 -2.12 -7.00 -21.14
C LEU A 27 -1.20 -6.01 -20.43
N ALA A 28 -0.03 -6.46 -19.98
CA ALA A 28 0.96 -5.59 -19.35
C ALA A 28 1.49 -4.53 -20.32
N VAL A 29 1.83 -4.93 -21.55
CA VAL A 29 2.29 -4.01 -22.60
C VAL A 29 1.21 -2.98 -22.96
N GLU A 30 -0.04 -3.40 -23.07
CA GLU A 30 -1.18 -2.51 -23.30
C GLU A 30 -1.33 -1.48 -22.18
N ALA A 31 -1.28 -1.93 -20.92
CA ALA A 31 -1.35 -1.06 -19.75
C ALA A 31 -0.16 -0.10 -19.65
N VAL A 32 1.06 -0.55 -19.98
CA VAL A 32 2.27 0.29 -20.04
C VAL A 32 2.11 1.36 -21.12
N ARG A 33 1.62 0.99 -22.31
CA ARG A 33 1.36 1.95 -23.39
C ARG A 33 0.31 2.98 -22.98
N SER A 34 -0.80 2.53 -22.40
CA SER A 34 -1.88 3.40 -21.93
C SER A 34 -1.40 4.38 -20.86
N LYS A 35 -0.76 3.87 -19.79
CA LYS A 35 -0.46 4.65 -18.60
C LYS A 35 0.85 5.43 -18.69
N LEU A 36 1.88 4.83 -19.27
CA LEU A 36 3.23 5.39 -19.32
C LEU A 36 3.54 6.06 -20.67
N GLY A 37 2.72 5.85 -21.71
CA GLY A 37 3.06 6.28 -23.07
C GLY A 37 4.27 5.55 -23.66
N LEU A 38 4.78 4.52 -22.97
CA LEU A 38 5.96 3.78 -23.37
C LEU A 38 5.58 2.63 -24.30
N THR A 39 6.22 2.55 -25.46
CA THR A 39 6.05 1.41 -26.37
C THR A 39 7.09 0.36 -26.06
N VAL A 40 6.65 -0.79 -25.55
CA VAL A 40 7.47 -1.96 -25.25
C VAL A 40 6.99 -3.11 -26.15
N GLY A 41 7.90 -3.81 -26.82
CA GLY A 41 7.56 -4.98 -27.63
C GLY A 41 7.28 -6.21 -26.77
N GLU A 42 6.48 -7.17 -27.25
CA GLU A 42 6.19 -8.40 -26.49
C GLU A 42 7.46 -9.26 -26.22
N THR A 43 8.48 -9.14 -27.07
CA THR A 43 9.78 -9.82 -26.93
C THR A 43 10.80 -9.04 -26.09
N ASP A 44 10.46 -7.82 -25.65
CA ASP A 44 11.33 -7.00 -24.82
C ASP A 44 11.44 -7.62 -23.41
N PRO A 45 12.65 -7.77 -22.84
CA PRO A 45 12.83 -8.28 -21.48
C PRO A 45 12.01 -7.53 -20.41
N ARG A 46 11.75 -6.23 -20.64
CA ARG A 46 10.94 -5.40 -19.74
C ARG A 46 9.49 -5.86 -19.68
N SER A 47 8.93 -6.33 -20.80
CA SER A 47 7.55 -6.84 -20.88
C SER A 47 7.36 -8.04 -19.95
N GLY A 48 8.36 -8.92 -19.86
CA GLY A 48 8.37 -10.03 -18.91
C GLY A 48 8.30 -9.56 -17.46
N ALA A 49 9.06 -8.51 -17.09
CA ALA A 49 9.05 -7.96 -15.75
C ALA A 49 7.68 -7.36 -15.36
N PHE A 50 7.04 -6.64 -16.28
CA PHE A 50 5.67 -6.13 -16.07
C PHE A 50 4.65 -7.28 -15.95
N ALA A 51 4.74 -8.30 -16.82
CA ALA A 51 3.85 -9.46 -16.79
C ALA A 51 3.96 -10.25 -15.48
N VAL A 52 5.18 -10.47 -14.97
CA VAL A 52 5.42 -11.12 -13.67
C VAL A 52 4.78 -10.30 -12.56
N ARG A 53 4.97 -8.97 -12.56
CA ARG A 53 4.38 -8.09 -11.54
C ARG A 53 2.86 -8.13 -11.56
N LEU A 54 2.26 -8.13 -12.75
CA LEU A 54 0.82 -8.25 -12.94
C LEU A 54 0.32 -9.57 -12.37
N TRP A 55 0.96 -10.69 -12.71
CA TRP A 55 0.57 -12.00 -12.22
C TRP A 55 0.69 -12.14 -10.70
N GLU A 56 1.75 -11.61 -10.09
CA GLU A 56 1.90 -11.60 -8.63
C GLU A 56 0.70 -10.90 -7.98
N ALA A 57 0.25 -9.77 -8.53
CA ALA A 57 -0.93 -9.07 -8.02
C ALA A 57 -2.22 -9.87 -8.25
N THR A 58 -2.38 -10.47 -9.43
CA THR A 58 -3.53 -11.32 -9.76
C THR A 58 -3.69 -12.45 -8.76
N LYS A 59 -2.61 -13.21 -8.49
CA LYS A 59 -2.63 -14.29 -7.48
C LYS A 59 -3.11 -13.81 -6.12
N MET A 60 -2.71 -12.61 -5.70
CA MET A 60 -3.14 -12.07 -4.41
C MET A 60 -4.63 -11.76 -4.35
N HIS A 61 -5.24 -11.33 -5.46
CA HIS A 61 -6.69 -11.13 -5.52
C HIS A 61 -7.45 -12.44 -5.65
N LEU A 62 -6.95 -13.40 -6.44
CA LEU A 62 -7.56 -14.73 -6.57
C LEU A 62 -7.59 -15.45 -5.22
N ALA A 63 -6.51 -15.35 -4.42
CA ALA A 63 -6.48 -15.89 -3.06
C ALA A 63 -7.46 -15.21 -2.07
N LYS A 64 -8.14 -14.14 -2.48
CA LYS A 64 -9.20 -13.46 -1.71
C LYS A 64 -10.61 -13.81 -2.20
N GLN A 65 -10.73 -14.59 -3.27
CA GLN A 65 -12.01 -15.07 -3.79
C GLN A 65 -12.25 -16.52 -3.35
N GLU A 66 -13.52 -16.91 -3.29
CA GLU A 66 -13.92 -18.28 -2.96
C GLU A 66 -13.73 -19.23 -4.16
N ASP A 67 -13.89 -18.71 -5.39
CA ASP A 67 -13.72 -19.46 -6.63
C ASP A 67 -12.38 -19.11 -7.30
N GLU A 68 -11.50 -20.11 -7.42
CA GLU A 68 -10.23 -19.99 -8.12
C GLU A 68 -10.43 -20.26 -9.63
N PRO A 69 -9.98 -19.35 -10.53
CA PRO A 69 -10.11 -19.54 -11.97
C PRO A 69 -9.31 -20.76 -12.42
N ARG A 70 -9.94 -21.59 -13.24
CA ARG A 70 -9.43 -22.87 -13.73
C ARG A 70 -8.96 -22.80 -15.18
N THR A 71 -9.27 -21.70 -15.89
CA THR A 71 -8.90 -21.53 -17.31
C THR A 71 -8.25 -20.17 -17.58
N VAL A 72 -7.45 -20.09 -18.65
CA VAL A 72 -6.83 -18.83 -19.10
C VAL A 72 -7.89 -17.75 -19.43
N ALA A 73 -9.04 -18.15 -19.97
CA ALA A 73 -10.14 -17.24 -20.27
C ALA A 73 -10.75 -16.62 -19.01
N GLU A 74 -10.91 -17.40 -17.94
CA GLU A 74 -11.38 -16.91 -16.64
C GLU A 74 -10.38 -15.93 -16.01
N VAL A 75 -9.08 -16.21 -16.13
CA VAL A 75 -8.03 -15.28 -15.69
C VAL A 75 -8.05 -13.97 -16.48
N GLU A 76 -8.24 -14.03 -17.80
CA GLU A 76 -8.36 -12.83 -18.64
C GLU A 76 -9.57 -11.98 -18.23
N GLU A 77 -10.73 -12.60 -18.05
CA GLU A 77 -11.93 -11.89 -17.61
C GLU A 77 -11.76 -11.28 -16.22
N PHE A 78 -11.16 -12.01 -15.29
CA PHE A 78 -10.82 -11.50 -13.97
C PHE A 78 -9.91 -10.26 -14.05
N LEU A 79 -8.86 -10.31 -14.88
CA LEU A 79 -7.96 -9.18 -15.09
C LEU A 79 -8.66 -7.96 -15.69
N ARG A 80 -9.61 -8.17 -16.62
CA ARG A 80 -10.44 -7.07 -17.15
C ARG A 80 -11.29 -6.44 -16.05
N GLN A 81 -11.85 -7.23 -15.15
CA GLN A 81 -12.62 -6.72 -14.02
C GLN A 81 -11.75 -5.89 -13.07
N VAL A 82 -10.54 -6.37 -12.74
CA VAL A 82 -9.58 -5.62 -11.91
C VAL A 82 -9.13 -4.33 -12.59
N ALA A 83 -8.85 -4.36 -13.89
CA ALA A 83 -8.53 -3.16 -14.68
C ALA A 83 -9.71 -2.16 -14.72
N GLY A 84 -10.94 -2.68 -14.79
CA GLY A 84 -12.19 -1.91 -14.68
C GLY A 84 -12.53 -1.46 -13.26
N GLY A 85 -11.65 -1.67 -12.27
CA GLY A 85 -11.83 -1.20 -10.91
C GLY A 85 -12.73 -2.08 -10.03
N ARG A 86 -13.10 -3.28 -10.46
CA ARG A 86 -13.81 -4.24 -9.62
C ARG A 86 -12.81 -5.09 -8.85
N LEU A 87 -12.67 -4.83 -7.55
CA LEU A 87 -11.79 -5.57 -6.65
C LEU A 87 -12.60 -6.48 -5.73
N HIS A 88 -11.92 -7.38 -5.00
CA HIS A 88 -12.56 -8.33 -4.09
C HIS A 88 -13.41 -7.67 -2.99
N TYR A 89 -13.19 -6.38 -2.70
CA TYR A 89 -13.93 -5.62 -1.69
C TYR A 89 -14.91 -4.59 -2.28
N GLY A 90 -15.08 -4.56 -3.60
CA GLY A 90 -16.05 -3.70 -4.28
C GLY A 90 -15.47 -2.89 -5.44
N GLN A 91 -16.30 -1.97 -5.94
CA GLN A 91 -15.99 -1.12 -7.09
C GLN A 91 -15.20 0.13 -6.66
N ILE A 92 -14.12 0.41 -7.37
CA ILE A 92 -13.31 1.62 -7.26
C ILE A 92 -13.24 2.33 -8.62
N GLN A 93 -12.83 3.60 -8.61
CA GLN A 93 -12.67 4.41 -9.83
C GLN A 93 -11.28 4.30 -10.46
N GLN A 94 -10.28 3.90 -9.66
CA GLN A 94 -8.89 3.83 -10.11
C GLN A 94 -8.59 2.49 -10.78
N ASN A 95 -7.71 2.52 -11.79
CA ASN A 95 -7.22 1.33 -12.45
C ASN A 95 -5.94 0.83 -11.77
N VAL A 96 -6.07 -0.27 -11.03
CA VAL A 96 -4.95 -0.83 -10.26
C VAL A 96 -3.93 -1.54 -11.15
N VAL A 97 -4.33 -2.00 -12.33
CA VAL A 97 -3.39 -2.58 -13.31
C VAL A 97 -2.44 -1.50 -13.81
N GLU A 98 -2.95 -0.31 -14.13
CA GLU A 98 -2.13 0.84 -14.50
C GLU A 98 -1.22 1.31 -13.37
N ASP A 99 -1.73 1.35 -12.14
CA ASP A 99 -0.94 1.67 -10.94
C ASP A 99 0.24 0.69 -10.76
N LEU A 100 0.04 -0.60 -11.06
CA LEU A 100 1.10 -1.61 -11.03
C LEU A 100 2.18 -1.32 -12.08
N MET A 101 1.80 -0.86 -13.27
CA MET A 101 2.77 -0.50 -14.31
C MET A 101 3.63 0.68 -13.88
N VAL A 102 3.04 1.71 -13.25
CA VAL A 102 3.79 2.84 -12.68
C VAL A 102 4.77 2.34 -11.62
N ALA A 103 4.31 1.51 -10.67
CA ALA A 103 5.16 1.00 -9.61
C ALA A 103 6.32 0.12 -10.12
N GLN A 104 6.06 -0.74 -11.11
CA GLN A 104 7.07 -1.57 -11.74
C GLN A 104 8.08 -0.73 -12.54
N GLY A 105 7.59 0.26 -13.30
CA GLY A 105 8.45 1.16 -14.05
C GLY A 105 9.37 1.98 -13.15
N LEU A 106 8.87 2.44 -12.00
CA LEU A 106 9.68 3.10 -10.96
C LEU A 106 10.76 2.16 -10.39
N GLN A 107 10.40 0.90 -10.10
CA GLN A 107 11.36 -0.10 -9.64
C GLN A 107 12.46 -0.39 -10.68
N MET A 108 12.12 -0.26 -11.96
CA MET A 108 13.05 -0.40 -13.08
C MET A 108 13.77 0.90 -13.46
N HIS A 109 13.55 1.98 -12.70
CA HIS A 109 14.12 3.31 -12.94
C HIS A 109 13.81 3.89 -14.33
N LEU A 110 12.60 3.66 -14.83
CA LEU A 110 12.13 4.23 -16.10
C LEU A 110 11.70 5.69 -15.93
N ASN A 111 12.15 6.56 -16.83
CA ASN A 111 11.85 7.99 -16.78
C ASN A 111 10.34 8.26 -16.98
N GLU A 112 9.70 7.53 -17.88
CA GLU A 112 8.26 7.66 -18.18
C GLU A 112 7.42 7.36 -16.94
N ALA A 113 7.83 6.35 -16.16
CA ALA A 113 7.17 6.02 -14.89
C ALA A 113 7.42 7.09 -13.83
N ALA A 114 8.62 7.66 -13.77
CA ALA A 114 8.93 8.78 -12.86
C ALA A 114 8.12 10.03 -13.20
N GLU A 115 8.02 10.40 -14.48
CA GLU A 115 7.23 11.54 -14.94
C GLU A 115 5.73 11.37 -14.62
N VAL A 116 5.17 10.19 -14.92
CA VAL A 116 3.78 9.88 -14.56
C VAL A 116 3.57 9.89 -13.05
N PHE A 117 4.53 9.36 -12.28
CA PHE A 117 4.44 9.35 -10.83
C PHE A 117 4.42 10.76 -10.23
N GLU A 118 5.35 11.61 -10.66
CA GLU A 118 5.46 13.01 -10.25
C GLU A 118 4.22 13.82 -10.65
N ARG A 119 3.69 13.61 -11.85
CA ARG A 119 2.51 14.32 -12.33
C ARG A 119 1.22 13.88 -11.62
N ASP A 120 1.00 12.58 -11.49
CA ASP A 120 -0.32 12.05 -11.13
C ASP A 120 -0.46 11.67 -9.64
N TYR A 121 0.63 11.37 -8.95
CA TYR A 121 0.62 10.79 -7.59
C TYR A 121 1.24 11.71 -6.53
N MET A 122 2.38 12.36 -6.83
CA MET A 122 3.05 13.24 -5.87
C MET A 122 2.22 14.44 -5.40
N PRO A 123 1.36 15.08 -6.21
CA PRO A 123 0.47 16.14 -5.72
C PRO A 123 -0.48 15.65 -4.62
N SER A 124 -0.95 14.40 -4.72
CA SER A 124 -1.79 13.78 -3.68
C SER A 124 -0.97 13.49 -2.42
N ALA A 125 0.29 13.06 -2.57
CA ALA A 125 1.18 12.81 -1.44
C ALA A 125 1.50 14.10 -0.68
N ARG A 126 1.86 15.17 -1.39
CA ARG A 126 2.14 16.50 -0.82
C ARG A 126 0.94 17.06 -0.08
N ARG A 127 -0.24 17.06 -0.70
CA ARG A 127 -1.49 17.50 -0.05
C ARG A 127 -1.78 16.70 1.23
N GLN A 128 -1.56 15.39 1.20
CA GLN A 128 -1.77 14.54 2.38
C GLN A 128 -0.76 14.84 3.49
N ALA A 129 0.49 15.11 3.14
CA ALA A 129 1.54 15.43 4.08
C ALA A 129 1.30 16.80 4.73
N GLU A 130 0.95 17.80 3.92
CA GLU A 130 0.56 19.14 4.37
C GLU A 130 -0.64 19.07 5.32
N HIS A 131 -1.67 18.32 4.96
CA HIS A 131 -2.82 18.14 5.81
C HIS A 131 -2.49 17.43 7.14
N PHE A 132 -1.59 16.45 7.11
CA PHE A 132 -1.30 15.65 8.30
C PHE A 132 -0.31 16.32 9.26
N ALA A 133 0.64 17.10 8.74
CA ALA A 133 1.74 17.67 9.53
C ALA A 133 2.19 19.07 9.08
N GLY A 134 1.38 19.79 8.29
CA GLY A 134 1.67 21.13 7.80
C GLY A 134 2.93 21.19 6.92
N SER A 135 3.64 22.31 7.01
CA SER A 135 4.94 22.52 6.32
C SER A 135 5.97 21.44 6.66
N GLN A 136 5.93 20.90 7.89
CA GLN A 136 6.82 19.82 8.31
C GLN A 136 6.52 18.50 7.60
N GLY A 137 5.27 18.27 7.21
CA GLY A 137 4.88 17.13 6.40
C GLY A 137 5.41 17.26 4.98
N LEU A 138 5.32 18.45 4.39
CA LEU A 138 5.85 18.74 3.05
C LEU A 138 7.36 18.46 2.97
N GLU A 139 8.13 18.98 3.92
CA GLU A 139 9.57 18.70 4.04
C GLU A 139 9.86 17.20 4.15
N ALA A 140 9.07 16.46 4.95
CA ALA A 140 9.24 15.03 5.14
C ALA A 140 8.97 14.20 3.86
N VAL A 141 8.27 14.75 2.87
CA VAL A 141 7.96 14.06 1.61
C VAL A 141 8.68 14.62 0.40
N ASP A 142 9.54 15.62 0.56
CA ASP A 142 10.29 16.21 -0.56
C ASP A 142 11.20 15.19 -1.26
N SER A 143 11.82 14.28 -0.50
CA SER A 143 12.64 13.18 -1.02
C SER A 143 11.86 11.88 -1.26
N LEU A 144 10.53 11.87 -1.09
CA LEU A 144 9.74 10.64 -1.04
C LEU A 144 9.90 9.80 -2.31
N ALA A 145 9.85 10.42 -3.49
CA ALA A 145 9.99 9.72 -4.76
C ALA A 145 11.33 8.96 -4.86
N ALA A 146 12.43 9.60 -4.47
CA ALA A 146 13.74 8.96 -4.42
C ALA A 146 13.78 7.82 -3.38
N GLU A 147 13.25 8.05 -2.18
CA GLU A 147 13.22 7.03 -1.12
C GLU A 147 12.38 5.80 -1.47
N LEU A 148 11.37 5.96 -2.32
CA LEU A 148 10.52 4.86 -2.77
C LEU A 148 11.26 3.87 -3.66
N VAL A 149 12.19 4.36 -4.49
CA VAL A 149 12.94 3.56 -5.48
C VAL A 149 14.33 3.15 -4.99
N LEU A 150 14.88 3.80 -3.97
CA LEU A 150 16.17 3.44 -3.41
C LEU A 150 16.08 2.14 -2.57
N PRO A 151 16.96 1.16 -2.81
CA PRO A 151 17.02 -0.04 -1.99
C PRO A 151 17.52 0.31 -0.59
N ARG A 152 16.99 -0.38 0.43
CA ARG A 152 17.46 -0.25 1.82
C ARG A 152 18.31 -1.48 2.16
N LYS A 153 19.20 -1.37 3.16
CA LYS A 153 20.06 -2.50 3.56
C LYS A 153 19.21 -3.76 3.82
N ASN A 154 19.47 -4.82 3.05
CA ASN A 154 18.74 -6.09 3.08
C ASN A 154 17.23 -6.01 2.83
N ARG A 155 16.74 -4.97 2.13
CA ARG A 155 15.32 -4.83 1.78
C ARG A 155 15.16 -4.26 0.37
N PRO A 156 14.21 -4.78 -0.42
CA PRO A 156 13.89 -4.17 -1.71
C PRO A 156 13.38 -2.73 -1.53
N PRO A 157 13.41 -1.91 -2.60
CA PRO A 157 12.80 -0.58 -2.60
C PRO A 157 11.35 -0.60 -2.08
N LYS A 158 10.92 0.48 -1.43
CA LYS A 158 9.58 0.52 -0.81
C LYS A 158 8.48 0.36 -1.86
N ILE A 159 8.66 0.91 -3.06
CA ILE A 159 7.70 0.77 -4.18
C ILE A 159 7.48 -0.70 -4.58
N ALA A 160 8.50 -1.56 -4.43
CA ALA A 160 8.39 -3.00 -4.69
C ALA A 160 7.43 -3.71 -3.72
N THR A 161 7.02 -3.06 -2.62
CA THR A 161 6.00 -3.59 -1.69
C THR A 161 4.57 -3.29 -2.11
N TYR A 162 4.34 -2.44 -3.12
CA TYR A 162 3.01 -2.17 -3.65
C TYR A 162 2.50 -3.33 -4.52
N ARG A 163 1.51 -4.08 -4.03
CA ARG A 163 1.02 -5.31 -4.69
C ARG A 163 -0.29 -5.15 -5.46
N GLY A 164 -0.76 -3.92 -5.68
CA GLY A 164 -2.02 -3.71 -6.39
C GLY A 164 -3.25 -4.25 -5.65
N LEU A 165 -3.21 -4.35 -4.32
CA LEU A 165 -4.39 -4.70 -3.52
C LEU A 165 -5.29 -3.49 -3.26
N THR A 166 -4.77 -2.29 -3.44
CA THR A 166 -5.50 -1.02 -3.32
C THR A 166 -4.97 -0.07 -4.39
N PRO A 167 -5.67 1.04 -4.70
CA PRO A 167 -5.11 2.10 -5.53
C PRO A 167 -3.77 2.59 -5.00
N LEU A 168 -2.82 2.91 -5.88
CA LEU A 168 -1.48 3.37 -5.51
C LEU A 168 -1.54 4.66 -4.69
N LYS A 169 -2.50 5.55 -4.95
CA LYS A 169 -2.74 6.76 -4.13
C LYS A 169 -3.11 6.41 -2.69
N SER A 170 -3.95 5.38 -2.48
CA SER A 170 -4.35 4.92 -1.15
C SER A 170 -3.19 4.27 -0.40
N TRP A 171 -2.37 3.48 -1.10
CA TRP A 171 -1.14 2.94 -0.54
C TRP A 171 -0.14 4.06 -0.20
N LEU A 172 0.03 5.04 -1.09
CA LEU A 172 0.94 6.17 -0.93
C LEU A 172 0.55 7.04 0.28
N ARG A 173 -0.74 7.24 0.55
CA ARG A 173 -1.22 7.89 1.78
C ARG A 173 -0.67 7.22 3.03
N SER A 174 -0.68 5.88 3.08
CA SER A 174 -0.11 5.14 4.21
C SER A 174 1.40 5.32 4.32
N VAL A 175 2.11 5.39 3.20
CA VAL A 175 3.55 5.66 3.19
C VAL A 175 3.85 7.07 3.70
N VAL A 176 3.13 8.08 3.20
CA VAL A 176 3.26 9.48 3.61
C VAL A 176 3.03 9.65 5.11
N VAL A 177 1.93 9.11 5.64
CA VAL A 177 1.65 9.20 7.09
C VAL A 177 2.77 8.57 7.91
N ASN A 178 3.27 7.40 7.50
CA ASN A 178 4.39 6.76 8.20
C ASN A 178 5.68 7.57 8.11
N GLN A 179 5.92 8.25 6.98
CA GLN A 179 7.07 9.13 6.79
C GLN A 179 6.98 10.35 7.72
N CYS A 180 5.84 11.04 7.75
CA CYS A 180 5.60 12.18 8.63
C CYS A 180 5.77 11.78 10.11
N VAL A 181 5.20 10.64 10.51
CA VAL A 181 5.36 10.10 11.86
C VAL A 181 6.81 9.77 12.17
N SER A 182 7.57 9.21 11.22
CA SER A 182 8.99 8.89 11.41
C SER A 182 9.85 10.16 11.54
N ALA A 183 9.60 11.16 10.71
CA ALA A 183 10.27 12.47 10.78
C ALA A 183 9.97 13.19 12.10
N HIS A 184 8.71 13.15 12.56
CA HIS A 184 8.33 13.69 13.85
C HIS A 184 9.05 12.99 15.01
N ARG A 185 9.17 11.66 14.99
CA ARG A 185 9.93 10.89 16.00
C ARG A 185 11.40 11.29 16.04
N ALA A 186 12.06 11.31 14.88
CA ALA A 186 13.47 11.66 14.79
C ALA A 186 13.73 13.06 15.35
N ARG A 187 12.83 14.02 15.08
CA ARG A 187 12.90 15.37 15.65
C ARG A 187 12.66 15.38 17.16
N ARG A 188 11.70 14.61 17.68
CA ARG A 188 11.42 14.56 19.13
C ARG A 188 12.58 13.98 19.94
N GLU A 189 13.34 13.05 19.37
CA GLU A 189 14.58 12.55 19.98
C GLU A 189 15.68 13.63 20.02
N VAL A 190 15.67 14.57 19.09
CA VAL A 190 16.57 15.75 19.05
C VAL A 190 16.02 16.93 19.88
N SER A 191 14.69 17.02 20.04
CA SER A 191 13.94 18.16 20.57
C SER A 191 13.31 17.86 21.95
N LEU A 192 14.09 17.32 22.88
CA LEU A 192 13.66 17.18 24.29
C LEU A 192 13.42 18.52 25.03
N ASP A 193 13.30 19.66 24.33
CA ASP A 193 13.21 20.99 24.94
C ASP A 193 12.00 21.83 24.54
N THR A 194 10.99 21.31 23.82
CA THR A 194 9.74 22.07 23.67
C THR A 194 8.54 21.19 23.33
N SER A 195 7.51 21.26 24.18
CA SER A 195 6.20 20.65 23.97
C SER A 195 5.33 21.58 23.14
N PHE A 196 4.64 21.07 22.12
CA PHE A 196 3.35 21.65 21.75
C PHE A 196 2.33 20.62 21.24
N ASP A 197 1.14 20.83 21.79
CA ASP A 197 -0.19 20.35 21.44
C ASP A 197 -0.64 21.03 20.15
N THR A 198 -1.23 20.32 19.18
CA THR A 198 -2.26 20.81 18.23
C THR A 198 -2.70 19.63 17.35
N PHE A 199 -3.92 19.12 17.57
CA PHE A 199 -4.68 18.46 16.52
C PHE A 199 -6.15 18.85 16.68
N ALA A 200 -6.58 19.87 15.96
CA ALA A 200 -7.99 20.13 15.75
C ALA A 200 -8.19 20.67 14.34
N ASN A 201 -8.98 19.92 13.59
CA ASN A 201 -9.59 20.24 12.31
C ASN A 201 -8.65 20.60 11.16
N ASP A 202 -8.49 19.65 10.25
CA ASP A 202 -8.49 19.96 8.83
C ASP A 202 -9.27 18.88 8.11
N THR A 203 -9.96 19.22 7.02
CA THR A 203 -10.72 18.27 6.19
C THR A 203 -10.21 18.36 4.76
N VAL A 204 -9.62 17.28 4.24
CA VAL A 204 -9.28 17.17 2.81
C VAL A 204 -10.51 16.77 2.01
N THR A 205 -10.57 17.22 0.76
CA THR A 205 -11.53 16.78 -0.26
C THR A 205 -11.30 15.31 -0.60
N THR A 206 -11.80 14.46 0.28
CA THR A 206 -12.00 13.04 0.06
C THR A 206 -13.12 12.87 -0.98
N SER A 207 -13.04 11.88 -1.89
CA SER A 207 -14.19 11.59 -2.77
C SER A 207 -15.45 11.43 -1.91
N ALA A 208 -16.63 11.78 -2.44
CA ALA A 208 -17.87 11.74 -1.65
C ALA A 208 -18.03 10.39 -0.90
N PHE A 209 -17.64 9.29 -1.55
CA PHE A 209 -17.61 7.96 -0.97
C PHE A 209 -16.61 7.81 0.18
N ALA A 210 -15.37 8.28 0.05
CA ALA A 210 -14.40 8.13 1.13
C ALA A 210 -14.66 9.11 2.30
N LYS A 211 -15.34 10.25 2.07
CA LYS A 211 -15.83 11.14 3.15
C LYS A 211 -17.02 10.51 3.88
N GLU A 212 -17.91 9.86 3.14
CA GLU A 212 -19.01 9.07 3.69
C GLU A 212 -18.50 7.87 4.49
N CYS A 213 -17.51 7.14 3.96
CA CYS A 213 -16.83 6.06 4.69
C CYS A 213 -16.16 6.59 5.95
N GLU A 214 -15.42 7.70 5.89
CA GLU A 214 -14.79 8.30 7.07
C GLU A 214 -15.83 8.74 8.10
N THR A 215 -16.92 9.38 7.67
CA THR A 215 -18.01 9.80 8.56
C THR A 215 -18.70 8.61 9.24
N ARG A 216 -18.87 7.49 8.53
CA ARG A 216 -19.46 6.26 9.08
C ARG A 216 -18.46 5.47 9.95
N LEU A 217 -17.19 5.40 9.55
CA LEU A 217 -16.17 4.60 10.22
C LEU A 217 -15.52 5.31 11.40
N ALA A 218 -15.48 6.65 11.43
CA ALA A 218 -14.79 7.38 12.51
C ALA A 218 -15.43 7.15 13.90
N PRO A 219 -16.76 7.26 14.08
CA PRO A 219 -17.40 6.95 15.37
C PRO A 219 -17.14 5.49 15.78
N GLU A 220 -17.25 4.59 14.82
CA GLU A 220 -17.07 3.16 15.01
C GLU A 220 -15.62 2.78 15.36
N PHE A 221 -14.65 3.44 14.73
CA PHE A 221 -13.25 3.34 15.07
C PHE A 221 -12.98 3.86 16.48
N GLN A 222 -13.59 4.98 16.88
CA GLN A 222 -13.51 5.49 18.24
C GLN A 222 -14.09 4.49 19.25
N HIS A 223 -15.26 3.90 18.98
CA HIS A 223 -15.85 2.86 19.81
C HIS A 223 -14.95 1.62 19.92
N ALA A 224 -14.38 1.16 18.80
CA ALA A 224 -13.43 0.04 18.77
C ALA A 224 -12.18 0.33 19.62
N VAL A 225 -11.61 1.54 19.53
CA VAL A 225 -10.49 1.97 20.37
C VAL A 225 -10.89 1.98 21.84
N MET A 226 -12.08 2.46 22.18
CA MET A 226 -12.56 2.47 23.57
C MET A 226 -12.80 1.07 24.16
N ARG A 227 -13.07 0.05 23.33
CA ARG A 227 -13.18 -1.35 23.74
C ARG A 227 -11.85 -2.02 24.08
N LEU A 228 -10.72 -1.47 23.62
CA LEU A 228 -9.41 -1.95 24.06
C LEU A 228 -9.22 -1.71 25.56
N SER A 229 -8.41 -2.56 26.21
CA SER A 229 -7.99 -2.29 27.59
C SER A 229 -7.25 -0.95 27.69
N ARG A 230 -7.29 -0.29 28.85
CA ARG A 230 -6.59 0.99 29.06
C ARG A 230 -5.11 0.89 28.66
N ASP A 231 -4.46 -0.19 29.06
CA ASP A 231 -3.06 -0.43 28.75
C ASP A 231 -2.82 -0.62 27.25
N ASP A 232 -3.70 -1.33 26.54
CA ASP A 232 -3.56 -1.54 25.10
C ASP A 232 -3.84 -0.25 24.32
N ARG A 233 -4.75 0.61 24.80
CA ARG A 233 -4.93 1.97 24.25
C ARG A 233 -3.68 2.81 24.41
N VAL A 234 -3.10 2.82 25.62
CA VAL A 234 -1.84 3.55 25.89
C VAL A 234 -0.70 2.99 25.05
N LEU A 235 -0.60 1.66 24.93
CA LEU A 235 0.38 0.99 24.07
C LEU A 235 0.23 1.44 22.60
N ILE A 236 -0.98 1.39 22.04
CA ILE A 236 -1.24 1.79 20.65
C ILE A 236 -0.97 3.28 20.46
N LYS A 237 -1.42 4.14 21.39
CA LYS A 237 -1.09 5.58 21.38
C LYS A 237 0.41 5.80 21.35
N MET A 238 1.16 5.19 22.27
CA MET A 238 2.61 5.37 22.36
C MET A 238 3.34 4.86 21.12
N LEU A 239 2.91 3.74 20.54
CA LEU A 239 3.55 3.16 19.36
C LEU A 239 3.20 3.87 18.05
N VAL A 240 1.97 4.36 17.91
CA VAL A 240 1.41 4.87 16.66
C VAL A 240 1.42 6.39 16.62
N LEU A 241 0.94 7.04 17.70
CA LEU A 241 0.81 8.50 17.78
C LEU A 241 2.08 9.15 18.33
N ASP A 242 2.53 8.74 19.53
CA ASP A 242 3.72 9.33 20.16
C ASP A 242 5.03 8.82 19.56
N GLY A 243 4.93 7.68 18.86
CA GLY A 243 5.98 7.12 18.07
C GLY A 243 7.16 6.48 18.80
N VAL A 244 6.96 6.10 20.06
CA VAL A 244 7.94 5.36 20.85
C VAL A 244 8.32 4.05 20.14
N SER A 245 9.61 3.76 20.03
CA SER A 245 10.07 2.49 19.44
C SER A 245 9.62 1.30 20.29
N GLN A 246 9.32 0.15 19.65
CA GLN A 246 8.93 -1.06 20.39
C GLN A 246 10.00 -1.48 21.41
N LYS A 247 11.28 -1.31 21.07
CA LYS A 247 12.39 -1.61 21.97
C LYS A 247 12.37 -0.71 23.22
N ASN A 248 12.18 0.60 23.04
CA ASN A 248 12.16 1.56 24.15
C ASN A 248 10.92 1.39 25.01
N LEU A 249 9.75 1.14 24.38
CA LEU A 249 8.51 0.91 25.12
C LEU A 249 8.54 -0.41 25.89
N ALA A 250 9.12 -1.47 25.31
CA ALA A 250 9.32 -2.74 26.00
C ALA A 250 10.20 -2.56 27.25
N LYS A 251 11.30 -1.82 27.11
CA LYS A 251 12.18 -1.45 28.23
C LYS A 251 11.44 -0.63 29.29
N ALA A 252 10.69 0.40 28.89
CA ALA A 252 9.94 1.27 29.79
C ALA A 252 8.85 0.52 30.58
N LEU A 253 8.22 -0.47 29.95
CA LEU A 253 7.19 -1.32 30.57
C LEU A 253 7.77 -2.53 31.30
N GLY A 254 9.09 -2.73 31.32
CA GLY A 254 9.72 -3.88 31.96
C GLY A 254 9.39 -5.23 31.30
N VAL A 255 9.01 -5.25 30.02
CA VAL A 255 8.61 -6.45 29.28
C VAL A 255 9.61 -6.78 28.16
N ASN A 256 9.65 -8.04 27.73
CA ASN A 256 10.43 -8.43 26.56
C ASN A 256 9.81 -7.85 25.27
N SER A 257 10.65 -7.50 24.29
CA SER A 257 10.22 -7.03 22.97
C SER A 257 9.23 -7.99 22.29
N GLY A 258 9.41 -9.31 22.43
CA GLY A 258 8.48 -10.30 21.87
C GLY A 258 7.10 -10.25 22.52
N THR A 259 7.04 -10.00 23.83
CA THR A 259 5.78 -9.78 24.57
C THR A 259 5.07 -8.53 24.06
N LEU A 260 5.82 -7.44 23.86
CA LEU A 260 5.27 -6.19 23.33
C LEU A 260 4.74 -6.35 21.89
N THR A 261 5.46 -7.07 21.03
CA THR A 261 5.01 -7.36 19.66
C THR A 261 3.72 -8.17 19.67
N ARG A 262 3.61 -9.22 20.49
CA ARG A 262 2.39 -10.02 20.64
C ARG A 262 1.23 -9.20 21.19
N ARG A 263 1.47 -8.34 22.18
CA ARG A 263 0.47 -7.43 22.75
C ARG A 263 -0.06 -6.44 21.71
N ARG A 264 0.84 -5.86 20.90
CA ARG A 264 0.48 -4.98 19.77
C ARG A 264 -0.35 -5.71 18.73
N GLN A 265 0.06 -6.93 18.34
CA GLN A 265 -0.68 -7.74 17.37
C GLN A 265 -2.09 -8.07 17.88
N LYS A 266 -2.21 -8.46 19.15
CA LYS A 266 -3.50 -8.72 19.78
C LYS A 266 -4.40 -7.48 19.78
N ALA A 267 -3.89 -6.33 20.22
CA ALA A 267 -4.63 -5.07 20.22
C ALA A 267 -5.08 -4.66 18.81
N ALA A 268 -4.19 -4.78 17.81
CA ALA A 268 -4.52 -4.49 16.42
C ALA A 268 -5.56 -5.46 15.84
N ALA A 269 -5.49 -6.76 16.18
CA ALA A 269 -6.47 -7.75 15.79
C ALA A 269 -7.85 -7.47 16.42
N THR A 270 -7.89 -7.08 17.70
CA THR A 270 -9.14 -6.68 18.37
C THR A 270 -9.77 -5.45 17.73
N LEU A 271 -8.97 -4.44 17.37
CA LEU A 271 -9.44 -3.27 16.62
C LEU A 271 -10.01 -3.67 15.27
N LEU A 272 -9.26 -4.46 14.50
CA LEU A 272 -9.67 -4.88 13.16
C LEU A 272 -10.93 -5.75 13.21
N GLN A 273 -11.06 -6.64 14.19
CA GLN A 273 -12.25 -7.47 14.37
C GLN A 273 -13.46 -6.59 14.71
N SER A 274 -13.30 -5.64 15.64
CA SER A 274 -14.39 -4.71 15.98
C SER A 274 -14.87 -3.94 14.76
N ILE A 275 -13.96 -3.49 13.89
CA ILE A 275 -14.31 -2.79 12.64
C ILE A 275 -14.98 -3.72 11.63
N ARG A 276 -14.59 -4.99 11.57
CA ARG A 276 -15.20 -6.00 10.69
C ARG A 276 -16.61 -6.37 11.12
N ASP A 277 -16.84 -6.54 12.41
CA ASP A 277 -18.17 -6.87 12.95
C ASP A 277 -19.20 -5.79 12.61
N ILE A 278 -18.74 -4.54 12.47
CA ILE A 278 -19.56 -3.39 12.08
C ILE A 278 -19.88 -3.43 10.58
N GLY A 279 -18.95 -3.91 9.75
CA GLY A 279 -19.17 -4.12 8.32
C GLY A 279 -20.07 -5.31 7.99
N ALA A 280 -20.27 -6.24 8.92
CA ALA A 280 -21.15 -7.40 8.77
C ALA A 280 -22.56 -7.21 9.38
N ALA A 281 -22.76 -6.17 10.20
CA ALA A 281 -24.03 -5.83 10.84
C ALA A 281 -24.90 -4.86 10.03
N ASN A 282 -24.42 -4.42 8.86
CA ASN A 282 -25.13 -3.59 7.88
C ASN A 282 -25.20 -4.32 6.54
#